data_AF-A0A1X1L560-F1
#
_entry.id   AF-A0A1X1L560-F1
#
_cell.length_a   1.000
_cell.length_b   1.000
_cell.length_c   1.000
_cell.angle_alpha   90.00
_cell.angle_beta   90.00
_cell.angle_gamma   90.00
#
_symmetry.space_group_name_H-M   'P 1'
#
loop_
_entity.id
_entity.type
_entity.pdbx_description
1 polymer ?
#
loop_
_entity_poly.entity_id
_entity_poly.type
_entity_poly.pdbx_seq_one_letter_code
_entity_poly.pdbx_strand_id
1 'polypeptide(L)'
;MNNNFNNFNNMDDLFNQLMGGMRGYSSENRRYLINGREVTPEEFAHYRATGQFSGNAETDGQMQQQASGMKQDGVLAKLGRNLTAEAREGKLDPVIGRNKEIQETSEILSRRTKNNPVLVGDAGVGKTAVVEGLAQAIVNGDVPAAIKNKEIISIDISGLEAGTQYRGSFEENVQNLVNEVKEAGNIILFFDEIHQILGAGSTGGDSGSKGLADILKPALSRG
;
A
#
# COMPACT_ATOMS: atom_id res chain seq x y z
N MET A 1 28.86 -44.66 59.08
CA MET A 1 27.71 -44.31 58.22
C MET A 1 27.98 -42.91 57.68
N ASN A 2 28.48 -42.78 56.43
CA ASN A 2 27.72 -42.37 55.23
C ASN A 2 26.65 -41.31 55.51
N ASN A 3 26.50 -40.20 54.77
CA ASN A 3 26.88 -39.92 53.39
C ASN A 3 27.05 -38.41 53.12
N ASN A 4 27.98 -38.15 52.22
CA ASN A 4 28.21 -36.97 51.40
C ASN A 4 26.98 -36.64 50.53
N PHE A 5 26.63 -35.36 50.32
CA PHE A 5 26.03 -34.80 49.09
C PHE A 5 25.72 -33.31 49.30
N ASN A 6 26.63 -32.44 48.85
CA ASN A 6 26.30 -31.08 48.39
C ASN A 6 27.43 -30.61 47.46
N ASN A 7 27.35 -31.07 46.20
CA ASN A 7 28.24 -30.68 45.11
C ASN A 7 27.39 -30.00 44.01
N PHE A 8 26.98 -28.75 44.24
CA PHE A 8 26.23 -27.97 43.25
C PHE A 8 26.83 -26.58 42.95
N ASN A 9 27.84 -26.11 43.71
CA ASN A 9 28.44 -24.78 43.47
C ASN A 9 29.66 -24.79 42.53
N ASN A 10 30.18 -25.97 42.18
CA ASN A 10 31.42 -26.07 41.39
C ASN A 10 31.20 -26.19 39.86
N MET A 11 29.95 -26.27 39.38
CA MET A 11 29.67 -26.26 37.93
C MET A 11 29.60 -24.84 37.36
N ASP A 12 29.13 -23.86 38.14
CA ASP A 12 28.98 -22.47 37.69
C ASP A 12 30.33 -21.80 37.41
N ASP A 13 31.32 -22.03 38.26
CA ASP A 13 32.67 -21.49 38.08
C ASP A 13 33.43 -22.21 36.95
N LEU A 14 33.21 -23.52 36.79
CA LEU A 14 33.81 -24.31 35.71
C LEU A 14 33.26 -23.87 34.34
N PHE A 15 31.96 -23.53 34.25
CA PHE A 15 31.33 -23.05 33.03
C PHE A 15 31.75 -21.61 32.70
N ASN A 16 31.86 -20.73 33.70
CA ASN A 16 32.38 -19.38 33.53
C ASN A 16 33.85 -19.37 33.07
N GLN A 17 34.66 -20.31 33.55
CA GLN A 17 36.05 -20.44 33.13
C GLN A 17 36.19 -21.03 31.72
N LEU A 18 35.30 -21.95 31.34
CA LEU A 18 35.26 -22.53 29.99
C LEU A 18 34.77 -21.52 28.93
N MET A 19 33.80 -20.66 29.28
CA MET A 19 33.25 -19.62 28.40
C MET A 19 34.07 -18.32 28.39
N GLY A 20 34.90 -18.09 29.41
CA GLY A 20 35.78 -16.91 29.50
C GLY A 20 37.06 -17.00 28.65
N GLY A 21 37.40 -18.20 28.14
CA GLY A 21 38.65 -18.45 27.42
C GLY A 21 38.65 -18.12 25.91
N MET A 22 37.49 -17.95 25.27
CA MET A 22 37.41 -17.59 23.84
C MET A 22 37.31 -16.06 23.68
N ARG A 23 38.44 -15.40 23.90
CA ARG A 23 38.65 -13.98 23.58
C ARG A 23 38.92 -13.81 22.09
N GLY A 24 37.91 -13.32 21.38
CA GLY A 24 38.04 -12.78 20.03
C GLY A 24 36.73 -12.91 19.27
N TYR A 25 36.25 -11.79 18.72
CA TYR A 25 35.09 -11.62 17.83
C TYR A 25 33.76 -11.21 18.48
N SER A 26 33.50 -9.90 18.36
CA SER A 26 32.22 -9.19 18.24
C SER A 26 31.11 -9.47 19.28
N SER A 27 30.90 -8.52 20.19
CA SER A 27 29.96 -8.60 21.31
C SER A 27 28.52 -8.16 21.02
N GLU A 28 28.11 -7.96 19.76
CA GLU A 28 26.80 -7.35 19.46
C GLU A 28 25.66 -8.33 19.13
N ASN A 29 25.90 -9.64 19.00
CA ASN A 29 24.86 -10.58 18.53
C ASN A 29 24.85 -11.93 19.26
N ARG A 30 24.85 -11.92 20.60
CA ARG A 30 24.67 -13.17 21.37
C ARG A 30 23.18 -13.47 21.52
N ARG A 31 22.68 -14.47 20.80
CA ARG A 31 21.33 -15.04 21.00
C ARG A 31 21.42 -16.29 21.85
N TYR A 32 20.52 -16.42 22.82
CA TYR A 32 20.41 -17.58 23.70
C TYR A 32 19.18 -18.40 23.28
N LEU A 33 19.22 -19.72 23.48
CA LEU A 33 18.12 -20.61 23.13
C LEU A 33 17.48 -21.13 24.41
N ILE A 34 16.20 -20.84 24.64
CA ILE A 34 15.42 -21.41 25.74
C ILE A 34 14.17 -22.07 25.14
N ASN A 35 13.95 -23.36 25.44
CA ASN A 35 12.82 -24.14 24.92
C ASN A 35 12.62 -24.02 23.40
N GLY A 36 13.72 -23.92 22.64
CA GLY A 36 13.70 -23.80 21.17
C GLY A 36 13.41 -22.40 20.63
N ARG A 37 13.25 -21.38 21.49
CA ARG A 37 13.10 -19.98 21.11
C ARG A 37 14.44 -19.24 21.27
N GLU A 38 14.86 -18.54 20.23
CA GLU A 38 15.97 -17.58 20.33
C GLU A 38 15.51 -16.37 21.14
N VAL A 39 16.30 -16.00 22.14
CA VAL A 39 16.07 -14.84 23.00
C VAL A 39 17.30 -13.96 23.02
N THR A 40 17.08 -12.67 23.17
CA THR A 40 18.13 -11.67 23.35
C THR A 40 18.78 -11.81 24.73
N PRO A 41 19.99 -11.23 24.95
CA PRO A 41 20.64 -11.23 26.26
C PRO A 41 19.79 -10.60 27.36
N GLU A 42 18.98 -9.59 27.03
CA GLU A 42 18.12 -8.88 27.97
C GLU A 42 16.90 -9.73 28.37
N GLU A 43 16.24 -10.37 27.40
CA GLU A 43 15.15 -11.32 27.66
C GLU A 43 15.62 -12.53 28.47
N PHE A 44 16.84 -13.01 28.20
CA PHE A 44 17.47 -14.09 28.95
C PHE A 44 17.73 -13.71 30.41
N ALA A 45 18.25 -12.51 30.66
CA ALA A 45 18.49 -11.99 32.01
C ALA A 45 17.18 -11.85 32.80
N HIS A 46 16.12 -11.36 32.15
CA HIS A 46 14.79 -11.27 32.75
C HIS A 46 14.21 -12.64 33.08
N TYR A 47 14.25 -13.60 32.15
CA TYR A 47 13.77 -14.96 32.39
C TYR A 47 14.48 -15.64 33.57
N ARG A 48 15.80 -15.44 33.71
CA ARG A 48 16.57 -15.96 34.85
C ARG A 48 16.14 -15.33 36.18
N ALA A 49 15.76 -14.06 36.17
CA ALA A 49 15.36 -13.33 37.37
C ALA A 49 13.91 -13.61 37.80
N THR A 50 12.99 -13.76 36.84
CA THR A 50 11.55 -13.81 37.11
C THR A 50 10.90 -15.17 36.82
N GLY A 51 11.58 -16.05 36.09
CA GLY A 51 11.02 -17.33 35.62
C GLY A 51 9.91 -17.17 34.56
N GLN A 52 9.69 -15.97 34.03
CA GLN A 52 8.65 -15.67 33.04
C GLN A 52 9.27 -14.99 31.82
N PHE A 53 8.82 -15.39 30.62
CA PHE A 53 9.16 -14.69 29.40
C PHE A 53 8.36 -13.39 29.31
N SER A 54 9.03 -12.29 28.94
CA SER A 54 8.35 -11.05 28.60
C SER A 54 7.49 -11.29 27.34
N GLY A 55 6.17 -11.34 27.54
CA GLY A 55 5.20 -11.55 26.48
C GLY A 55 4.62 -10.21 26.01
N ASN A 56 4.79 -9.94 24.71
CA ASN A 56 4.16 -8.90 23.89
C ASN A 56 4.68 -7.46 24.05
N ALA A 57 5.84 -7.20 23.45
CA ALA A 57 6.10 -5.94 22.77
C ALA A 57 7.12 -6.18 21.63
N GLU A 58 6.71 -5.86 20.41
CA GLU A 58 7.59 -5.34 19.36
C GLU A 58 8.73 -6.25 18.85
N THR A 59 8.40 -7.22 17.98
CA THR A 59 9.34 -7.64 16.93
C THR A 59 8.61 -8.33 15.77
N ASP A 60 7.79 -7.55 15.06
CA ASP A 60 7.43 -7.85 13.67
C ASP A 60 7.20 -6.51 12.92
N GLY A 61 8.24 -5.68 12.96
CA GLY A 61 8.35 -4.46 12.19
C GLY A 61 9.27 -4.69 11.01
N GLN A 62 8.71 -5.11 9.88
CA GLN A 62 9.14 -4.73 8.53
C GLN A 62 8.24 -5.37 7.46
N MET A 63 7.06 -4.78 7.26
CA MET A 63 6.34 -4.61 5.97
C MET A 63 4.87 -4.25 6.21
N GLN A 64 4.56 -3.30 7.08
CA GLN A 64 3.22 -2.71 7.09
C GLN A 64 3.23 -1.28 7.64
N GLN A 65 3.82 -0.38 6.86
CA GLN A 65 3.63 1.05 7.05
C GLN A 65 3.73 1.77 5.69
N GLN A 66 2.67 1.60 4.91
CA GLN A 66 2.27 2.52 3.84
C GLN A 66 0.81 2.24 3.47
N ALA A 67 -0.06 2.33 4.46
CA ALA A 67 -1.47 2.63 4.21
C ALA A 67 -1.71 3.99 4.87
N SER A 68 -1.29 5.05 4.17
CA SER A 68 -1.86 6.38 4.40
C SER A 68 -3.33 6.26 4.03
N GLY A 69 -4.17 5.92 5.01
CA GLY A 69 -5.61 5.86 4.84
C GLY A 69 -6.08 7.20 4.30
N MET A 70 -6.98 7.16 3.32
CA MET A 70 -7.64 8.34 2.78
C MET A 70 -8.08 9.28 3.90
N LYS A 71 -7.80 10.58 3.76
CA LYS A 71 -8.33 11.57 4.70
C LYS A 71 -9.86 11.43 4.69
N GLN A 72 -10.47 11.16 5.85
CA GLN A 72 -11.91 10.91 5.94
C GLN A 72 -12.76 12.11 5.46
N ASP A 73 -12.18 13.31 5.43
CA ASP A 73 -12.81 14.54 4.90
C ASP A 73 -12.30 14.98 3.51
N GLY A 74 -11.42 14.19 2.90
CA GLY A 74 -10.77 14.47 1.61
C GLY A 74 -11.73 14.47 0.42
N VAL A 75 -11.30 15.06 -0.69
CA VAL A 75 -12.09 15.10 -1.94
C VAL A 75 -12.28 13.68 -2.46
N LEU A 76 -11.27 12.82 -2.31
CA LEU A 76 -11.34 11.39 -2.65
C LEU A 76 -12.42 10.65 -1.85
N ALA A 77 -12.57 10.93 -0.56
CA ALA A 77 -13.55 10.26 0.28
C ALA A 77 -15.00 10.69 -0.05
N LYS A 78 -15.18 11.96 -0.45
CA LYS A 78 -16.50 12.52 -0.77
C LYS A 78 -16.99 12.17 -2.16
N LEU A 79 -16.08 12.09 -3.13
CA LEU A 79 -16.43 11.98 -4.55
C LEU A 79 -15.93 10.69 -5.20
N GLY A 80 -15.09 9.91 -4.52
CA GLY A 80 -14.52 8.68 -5.02
C GLY A 80 -15.22 7.43 -4.53
N ARG A 81 -15.26 6.42 -5.40
CA ARG A 81 -15.67 5.06 -5.10
C ARG A 81 -14.44 4.17 -5.05
N ASN A 82 -14.18 3.52 -3.91
CA ASN A 82 -13.02 2.64 -3.74
C ASN A 82 -13.32 1.23 -4.28
N LEU A 83 -12.94 0.98 -5.53
CA LEU A 83 -13.17 -0.30 -6.20
C LEU A 83 -12.39 -1.44 -5.54
N THR A 84 -11.21 -1.17 -5.00
CA THR A 84 -10.42 -2.20 -4.29
C THR A 84 -11.08 -2.61 -2.98
N ALA A 85 -11.66 -1.66 -2.22
CA ALA A 85 -12.43 -1.98 -1.03
C ALA A 85 -13.68 -2.81 -1.38
N GLU A 86 -14.41 -2.42 -2.42
CA GLU A 86 -15.57 -3.19 -2.88
C GLU A 86 -15.21 -4.59 -3.39
N ALA A 87 -14.05 -4.76 -4.02
CA ALA A 87 -13.53 -6.06 -4.38
C ALA A 87 -13.24 -6.93 -3.14
N ARG A 88 -12.62 -6.36 -2.08
CA ARG A 88 -12.39 -7.07 -0.81
C ARG A 88 -13.69 -7.50 -0.13
N GLU A 89 -14.72 -6.67 -0.26
CA GLU A 89 -16.05 -6.91 0.30
C GLU A 89 -16.90 -7.85 -0.58
N GLY A 90 -16.42 -8.26 -1.76
CA GLY A 90 -17.14 -9.13 -2.69
C GLY A 90 -18.35 -8.46 -3.35
N LYS A 91 -18.36 -7.12 -3.43
CA LYS A 91 -19.45 -6.33 -4.04
C LYS A 91 -19.32 -6.19 -5.56
N LEU A 92 -18.13 -6.43 -6.11
CA LEU A 92 -17.90 -6.37 -7.55
C LEU A 92 -18.27 -7.70 -8.21
N ASP A 93 -18.92 -7.62 -9.37
CA ASP A 93 -19.25 -8.81 -10.16
C ASP A 93 -17.97 -9.51 -10.66
N PRO A 94 -17.94 -10.85 -10.72
CA PRO A 94 -16.77 -11.58 -11.22
C PRO A 94 -16.56 -11.30 -12.72
N VAL A 95 -15.34 -10.88 -13.06
CA VAL A 95 -15.00 -10.50 -14.44
C VAL A 95 -14.52 -11.72 -15.23
N ILE A 96 -15.21 -12.04 -16.32
CA ILE A 96 -14.92 -13.22 -17.15
C ILE A 96 -14.42 -12.80 -18.53
N GLY A 97 -13.38 -13.47 -19.02
CA GLY A 97 -12.90 -13.31 -20.41
C GLY A 97 -12.13 -12.01 -20.69
N ARG A 98 -11.65 -11.32 -19.65
CA ARG A 98 -10.86 -10.07 -19.76
C ARG A 98 -9.43 -10.17 -19.22
N ASN A 99 -8.92 -11.40 -19.09
CA ASN A 99 -7.61 -11.68 -18.49
C ASN A 99 -6.48 -10.94 -19.20
N LYS A 100 -6.55 -10.86 -20.54
CA LYS A 100 -5.52 -10.20 -21.35
C LYS A 100 -5.50 -8.70 -21.10
N GLU A 101 -6.65 -8.03 -21.13
CA GLU A 101 -6.77 -6.60 -20.91
C GLU A 101 -6.38 -6.21 -19.48
N ILE A 102 -6.77 -7.01 -18.48
CA ILE A 102 -6.37 -6.82 -17.07
C ILE A 102 -4.86 -6.94 -16.93
N GLN A 103 -4.26 -7.97 -17.54
CA GLN A 103 -2.81 -8.18 -17.53
C GLN A 103 -2.07 -7.03 -18.21
N GLU A 104 -2.47 -6.62 -19.41
CA GLU A 104 -1.84 -5.50 -20.13
C GLU A 104 -1.95 -4.18 -19.34
N THR A 105 -3.10 -3.93 -18.70
CA THR A 105 -3.30 -2.74 -17.86
C THR A 105 -2.36 -2.75 -16.65
N SER A 106 -2.27 -3.89 -15.97
CA SER A 106 -1.35 -4.13 -14.84
C SER A 106 0.12 -3.95 -15.23
N GLU A 107 0.52 -4.46 -16.39
CA GLU A 107 1.87 -4.31 -16.93
C GLU A 107 2.20 -2.84 -17.24
N ILE A 108 1.27 -2.10 -17.85
CA ILE A 108 1.44 -0.67 -18.13
C ILE A 108 1.61 0.11 -16.82
N LEU A 109 0.74 -0.10 -15.83
CA LEU A 109 0.83 0.56 -14.51
C LEU A 109 2.14 0.27 -13.78
N SER A 110 2.76 -0.87 -14.06
CA SER A 110 4.03 -1.29 -13.44
C SER A 110 5.28 -0.69 -14.11
N ARG A 111 5.13 0.08 -15.20
CA ARG A 111 6.25 0.72 -15.90
C ARG A 111 6.82 1.88 -15.09
N ARG A 112 8.09 2.22 -15.34
CA ARG A 112 8.75 3.39 -14.73
C ARG A 112 8.33 4.72 -15.35
N THR A 113 7.92 4.71 -16.61
CA THR A 113 7.50 5.90 -17.37
C THR A 113 6.31 5.52 -18.25
N LYS A 114 5.44 6.50 -18.53
CA LYS A 114 4.21 6.29 -19.32
C LYS A 114 3.37 5.12 -18.78
N ASN A 115 3.23 5.09 -17.46
CA ASN A 115 2.49 4.11 -16.67
C ASN A 115 1.00 4.47 -16.51
N ASN A 116 0.48 5.35 -17.36
CA ASN A 116 -0.91 5.79 -17.35
C ASN A 116 -1.65 5.08 -18.50
N PRO A 117 -2.30 3.92 -18.27
CA PRO A 117 -3.04 3.20 -19.30
C PRO A 117 -4.31 3.95 -19.70
N VAL A 118 -4.70 3.81 -20.97
CA VAL A 118 -5.99 4.31 -21.49
C VAL A 118 -6.71 3.17 -22.18
N LEU A 119 -7.89 2.82 -21.67
CA LEU A 119 -8.75 1.80 -22.26
C LEU A 119 -9.60 2.43 -23.37
N VAL A 120 -9.41 1.96 -24.60
CA VAL A 120 -10.10 2.48 -25.80
C VAL A 120 -11.07 1.43 -26.34
N GLY A 121 -12.24 1.88 -26.78
CA GLY A 121 -13.31 1.05 -27.33
C GLY A 121 -14.65 1.78 -27.27
N ASP A 122 -15.65 1.22 -27.94
CA ASP A 122 -17.00 1.80 -28.00
C ASP A 122 -17.66 1.89 -26.60
N ALA A 123 -18.69 2.72 -26.47
CA ALA A 123 -19.48 2.78 -25.25
C ALA A 123 -20.15 1.42 -24.96
N GLY A 124 -20.20 1.01 -23.70
CA GLY A 124 -20.87 -0.23 -23.29
C GLY A 124 -20.08 -1.53 -23.51
N VAL A 125 -18.87 -1.50 -24.09
CA VAL A 125 -18.04 -2.71 -24.27
C VAL A 125 -17.40 -3.24 -22.97
N GLY A 126 -17.74 -2.68 -21.81
CA GLY A 126 -17.22 -3.13 -20.51
C GLY A 126 -15.78 -2.70 -20.22
N LYS A 127 -15.39 -1.46 -20.55
CA LYS A 127 -14.09 -0.88 -20.15
C LYS A 127 -13.97 -0.83 -18.63
N THR A 128 -15.05 -0.43 -17.94
CA THR A 128 -15.13 -0.40 -16.48
C THR A 128 -14.93 -1.79 -15.85
N ALA A 129 -15.46 -2.85 -16.48
CA ALA A 129 -15.27 -4.22 -16.02
C ALA A 129 -13.79 -4.65 -16.02
N VAL A 130 -12.96 -4.14 -16.93
CA VAL A 130 -11.51 -4.40 -16.92
C VAL A 130 -10.87 -3.79 -15.66
N VAL A 131 -11.32 -2.61 -15.25
CA VAL A 131 -10.81 -1.92 -14.04
C VAL A 131 -11.29 -2.60 -12.77
N GLU A 132 -12.55 -3.04 -12.72
CA GLU A 132 -13.08 -3.85 -11.61
C GLU A 132 -12.35 -5.19 -11.48
N GLY A 133 -12.06 -5.85 -12.60
CA GLY A 133 -11.26 -7.08 -12.62
C GLY A 133 -9.81 -6.85 -12.18
N LEU A 134 -9.23 -5.70 -12.52
CA LEU A 134 -7.92 -5.30 -12.00
C LEU A 134 -7.98 -5.08 -10.48
N ALA A 135 -9.05 -4.48 -9.95
CA ALA A 135 -9.23 -4.32 -8.51
C ALA A 135 -9.29 -5.68 -7.79
N GLN A 136 -10.02 -6.65 -8.34
CA GLN A 136 -10.04 -8.04 -7.86
C GLN A 136 -8.65 -8.68 -7.90
N ALA A 137 -7.92 -8.52 -9.00
CA ALA A 137 -6.56 -9.05 -9.15
C ALA A 137 -5.58 -8.46 -8.11
N ILE A 138 -5.67 -7.16 -7.82
CA ILE A 138 -4.87 -6.52 -6.77
C ILE A 138 -5.20 -7.13 -5.40
N VAL A 139 -6.48 -7.31 -5.07
CA VAL A 139 -6.92 -7.91 -3.79
C VAL A 139 -6.41 -9.34 -3.65
N ASN A 140 -6.45 -10.12 -4.72
CA ASN A 140 -5.95 -11.50 -4.73
C ASN A 140 -4.40 -11.57 -4.73
N GLY A 141 -3.72 -10.45 -4.98
CA GLY A 141 -2.27 -10.39 -5.09
C GLY A 141 -1.73 -10.91 -6.43
N ASP A 142 -2.60 -11.09 -7.43
CA ASP A 142 -2.31 -11.59 -8.78
C ASP A 142 -1.84 -10.48 -9.72
N VAL A 143 -0.93 -9.64 -9.23
CA VAL A 143 -0.39 -8.48 -9.93
C VAL A 143 1.10 -8.30 -9.62
N PRO A 144 1.87 -7.59 -10.48
CA PRO A 144 3.26 -7.28 -10.21
C PRO A 144 3.43 -6.53 -8.88
N ALA A 145 4.59 -6.73 -8.25
CA ALA A 145 4.91 -6.13 -6.95
C ALA A 145 4.74 -4.60 -6.91
N ALA A 146 4.94 -3.93 -8.05
CA ALA A 146 4.79 -2.48 -8.18
C ALA A 146 3.37 -1.96 -7.84
N ILE A 147 2.34 -2.80 -8.02
CA ILE A 147 0.93 -2.41 -7.80
C ILE A 147 0.20 -3.28 -6.77
N LYS A 148 0.86 -4.26 -6.15
CA LYS A 148 0.28 -5.28 -5.25
C LYS A 148 -0.46 -4.74 -4.01
N ASN A 149 -0.19 -3.51 -3.60
CA ASN A 149 -0.82 -2.87 -2.43
C ASN A 149 -1.49 -1.52 -2.77
N LYS A 150 -1.76 -1.27 -4.05
CA LYS A 150 -2.41 -0.04 -4.48
C LYS A 150 -3.93 -0.14 -4.34
N GLU A 151 -4.59 0.99 -4.18
CA GLU A 151 -6.05 1.07 -4.18
C GLU A 151 -6.54 1.78 -5.44
N ILE A 152 -7.55 1.21 -6.10
CA ILE A 152 -8.19 1.79 -7.27
C ILE A 152 -9.38 2.61 -6.82
N ILE A 153 -9.34 3.90 -7.12
CA ILE A 153 -10.39 4.86 -6.78
C ILE A 153 -10.99 5.40 -8.05
N SER A 154 -12.27 5.12 -8.25
CA SER A 154 -13.05 5.63 -9.37
C SER A 154 -13.58 7.01 -9.02
N ILE A 155 -13.48 7.95 -9.95
CA ILE A 155 -14.05 9.29 -9.83
C ILE A 155 -15.08 9.49 -10.94
N ASP A 156 -16.28 9.90 -10.53
CA ASP A 156 -17.30 10.41 -11.45
C ASP A 156 -17.12 11.92 -11.62
N ILE A 157 -16.80 12.32 -12.84
CA ILE A 157 -16.55 13.71 -13.22
C ILE A 157 -17.85 14.52 -13.19
N SER A 158 -18.98 13.87 -13.47
CA SER A 158 -20.31 14.48 -13.37
C SER A 158 -20.60 14.90 -11.92
N GLY A 159 -20.17 14.09 -10.96
CA GLY A 159 -20.28 14.39 -9.52
C GLY A 159 -19.37 15.54 -9.06
N LEU A 160 -18.23 15.75 -9.72
CA LEU A 160 -17.35 16.90 -9.48
C LEU A 160 -17.96 18.21 -9.98
N GLU A 161 -18.74 18.18 -11.07
CA GLU A 161 -19.44 19.33 -11.65
C GLU A 161 -20.74 19.65 -10.90
N ALA A 162 -21.46 18.61 -10.45
CA ALA A 162 -22.74 18.69 -9.75
C ALA A 162 -22.58 19.24 -8.32
N GLY A 163 -22.47 20.57 -8.20
CA GLY A 163 -22.36 21.27 -6.92
C GLY A 163 -21.48 22.51 -6.98
N THR A 164 -20.67 22.65 -8.02
CA THR A 164 -19.83 23.82 -8.25
C THR A 164 -20.57 24.83 -9.13
N GLN A 165 -21.17 25.85 -8.52
CA GLN A 165 -21.80 26.97 -9.26
C GLN A 165 -20.77 27.82 -10.03
N TYR A 166 -19.47 27.64 -9.74
CA TYR A 166 -18.37 28.41 -10.31
C TYR A 166 -17.32 27.48 -10.94
N ARG A 167 -16.99 27.70 -12.21
CA ARG A 167 -15.94 26.96 -12.96
C ARG A 167 -14.60 26.86 -12.20
N GLY A 168 -14.22 27.89 -11.45
CA GLY A 168 -12.98 27.90 -10.65
C GLY A 168 -12.96 26.87 -9.51
N SER A 169 -14.12 26.60 -8.89
CA SER A 169 -14.20 25.61 -7.80
C SER A 169 -14.07 24.16 -8.31
N PHE A 170 -14.47 23.90 -9.55
CA PHE A 170 -14.23 22.61 -10.21
C PHE A 170 -12.73 22.38 -10.46
N GLU A 171 -12.03 23.38 -11.02
CA GLU A 171 -10.57 23.30 -11.23
C GLU A 171 -9.81 23.09 -9.91
N GLU A 172 -10.19 23.81 -8.86
CA GLU A 172 -9.61 23.64 -7.52
C GLU A 172 -9.84 22.23 -6.96
N ASN A 173 -11.05 21.69 -7.11
CA ASN A 173 -11.37 20.33 -6.68
C ASN A 173 -10.49 19.29 -7.37
N VAL A 174 -10.25 19.40 -8.68
CA VAL A 174 -9.38 18.44 -9.36
C VAL A 174 -7.91 18.64 -9.01
N GLN A 175 -7.47 19.88 -8.79
CA GLN A 175 -6.11 20.13 -8.30
C GLN A 175 -5.89 19.49 -6.92
N ASN A 176 -6.88 19.62 -6.03
CA ASN A 176 -6.86 19.01 -4.70
C ASN A 176 -6.89 17.48 -4.78
N LEU A 177 -7.73 16.91 -5.66
CA LEU A 177 -7.79 15.48 -5.94
C LEU A 177 -6.42 14.92 -6.36
N VAL A 178 -5.76 15.56 -7.34
CA VAL A 178 -4.44 15.14 -7.82
C VAL A 178 -3.38 15.23 -6.72
N ASN A 179 -3.45 16.26 -5.88
CA ASN A 179 -2.52 16.41 -4.76
C ASN A 179 -2.74 15.32 -3.70
N GLU A 180 -3.99 15.01 -3.36
CA GLU A 180 -4.34 13.96 -2.40
C GLU A 180 -3.85 12.58 -2.86
N VAL A 181 -4.02 12.26 -4.15
CA VAL A 181 -3.49 11.02 -4.75
C VAL A 181 -1.96 10.95 -4.68
N LYS A 182 -1.28 12.06 -4.94
CA LYS A 182 0.20 12.14 -4.84
C LYS A 182 0.68 11.99 -3.40
N GLU A 183 0.00 12.61 -2.44
CA GLU A 183 0.31 12.50 -1.01
C GLU A 183 0.10 11.07 -0.50
N ALA A 184 -0.95 10.38 -0.96
CA ALA A 184 -1.23 9.00 -0.57
C ALA A 184 -0.18 8.01 -1.11
N GLY A 185 0.24 8.17 -2.38
CA GLY A 185 1.30 7.36 -3.02
C GLY A 185 0.92 5.91 -3.36
N ASN A 186 -0.16 5.39 -2.77
CA ASN A 186 -0.69 4.05 -3.00
C ASN A 186 -2.00 4.04 -3.82
N ILE A 187 -2.42 5.17 -4.40
CA ILE A 187 -3.69 5.25 -5.13
C ILE A 187 -3.47 5.18 -6.65
N ILE A 188 -4.28 4.36 -7.31
CA ILE A 188 -4.50 4.37 -8.77
C ILE A 188 -5.82 5.09 -8.99
N LEU A 189 -5.76 6.24 -9.67
CA LEU A 189 -6.95 7.04 -9.97
C LEU A 189 -7.56 6.58 -11.29
N PHE A 190 -8.83 6.20 -11.26
CA PHE A 190 -9.59 5.82 -12.45
C PHE A 190 -10.62 6.91 -12.77
N PHE A 191 -10.57 7.40 -14.00
CA PHE A 191 -11.58 8.29 -14.57
C PHE A 191 -12.38 7.51 -15.60
N ASP A 192 -13.67 7.34 -15.34
CA ASP A 192 -14.56 6.93 -16.41
C ASP A 192 -14.76 8.11 -17.37
N GLU A 193 -14.82 7.83 -18.66
CA GLU A 193 -15.03 8.84 -19.69
C GLU A 193 -14.10 10.08 -19.63
N ILE A 194 -12.79 9.87 -19.44
CA ILE A 194 -11.78 10.96 -19.37
C ILE A 194 -11.84 11.96 -20.55
N HIS A 195 -12.42 11.57 -21.68
CA HIS A 195 -12.61 12.46 -22.83
C HIS A 195 -13.55 13.64 -22.52
N GLN A 196 -14.49 13.52 -21.57
CA GLN A 196 -15.34 14.63 -21.14
C GLN A 196 -14.49 15.80 -20.59
N ILE A 197 -13.43 15.47 -19.85
CA ILE A 197 -12.45 16.42 -19.32
C ILE A 197 -11.58 17.04 -20.42
N LEU A 198 -11.16 16.23 -21.39
CA LEU A 198 -10.23 16.65 -22.44
C LEU A 198 -10.93 17.48 -23.53
N GLY A 199 -12.21 17.21 -23.80
CA GLY A 199 -13.00 17.87 -24.84
C GLY A 199 -13.46 19.29 -24.49
N ALA A 200 -13.68 19.57 -23.20
CA ALA A 200 -14.19 20.86 -22.72
C ALA A 200 -13.27 22.08 -23.01
N GLY A 201 -12.00 21.85 -23.37
CA GLY A 201 -11.05 22.90 -23.75
C GLY A 201 -10.84 23.08 -25.27
N SER A 202 -11.57 22.34 -26.12
CA SER A 202 -11.28 22.26 -27.57
C SER A 202 -12.33 22.92 -28.47
N THR A 203 -13.48 23.34 -27.95
CA THR A 203 -14.45 24.15 -28.72
C THR A 203 -14.02 25.61 -28.70
N GLY A 204 -13.48 26.07 -29.84
CA GLY A 204 -12.93 27.40 -30.03
C GLY A 204 -13.82 28.55 -29.58
N GLY A 205 -13.17 29.55 -28.98
CA GLY A 205 -13.75 30.84 -28.61
C GLY A 205 -13.05 31.41 -27.39
N ASP A 206 -12.21 32.42 -27.62
CA ASP A 206 -11.62 33.44 -26.71
C ASP A 206 -12.17 33.58 -25.27
N SER A 207 -12.21 32.50 -24.49
CA SER A 207 -12.75 32.52 -23.13
C SER A 207 -11.96 31.61 -22.20
N GLY A 208 -10.65 31.85 -22.12
CA GLY A 208 -9.88 31.91 -20.87
C GLY A 208 -9.90 30.75 -19.87
N SER A 209 -10.54 29.61 -20.12
CA SER A 209 -10.47 28.47 -19.22
C SER A 209 -9.16 27.73 -19.49
N LYS A 210 -8.20 27.83 -18.56
CA LYS A 210 -7.13 26.83 -18.46
C LYS A 210 -7.83 25.49 -18.34
N GLY A 211 -7.69 24.64 -19.35
CA GLY A 211 -8.43 23.40 -19.39
C GLY A 211 -8.00 22.49 -18.25
N LEU A 212 -8.89 21.64 -17.75
CA LEU A 212 -8.53 20.59 -16.80
C LEU A 212 -7.42 19.66 -17.34
N ALA A 213 -7.30 19.56 -18.67
CA ALA A 213 -6.15 18.95 -19.34
C ALA A 213 -4.80 19.57 -18.91
N ASP A 214 -4.74 20.89 -18.69
CA ASP A 214 -3.51 21.58 -18.26
C ASP A 214 -3.15 21.28 -16.80
N ILE A 215 -4.13 20.96 -15.96
CA ILE A 215 -3.93 20.51 -14.57
C ILE A 215 -3.39 19.07 -14.55
N LEU A 216 -3.91 18.21 -15.43
CA LEU A 216 -3.52 16.79 -15.47
C LEU A 216 -2.20 16.54 -16.20
N LYS A 217 -1.87 17.32 -17.25
CA LYS A 217 -0.65 17.17 -18.05
C LYS A 217 0.63 17.04 -17.21
N PRO A 218 0.90 17.88 -16.20
CA PRO A 218 2.11 17.76 -15.36
C PRO A 218 2.16 16.51 -14.50
N ALA A 219 1.00 15.95 -14.11
CA ALA A 219 0.93 14.71 -13.37
C ALA A 219 1.18 13.51 -14.30
N LEU A 220 0.58 13.52 -15.49
CA LEU A 220 0.69 12.43 -16.47
C LEU A 220 2.04 12.37 -17.20
N SER A 221 2.72 13.51 -17.37
CA SER A 221 3.98 13.58 -18.11
C SER A 221 5.19 13.03 -17.35
N ARG A 222 5.12 13.02 -16.01
CA ARG A 222 6.22 12.55 -15.16
C ARG A 222 6.20 11.04 -14.94
N GLY A 223 5.10 10.37 -15.29
CA GLY A 223 4.83 8.98 -14.95
C GLY A 223 4.03 8.91 -13.67
#